data_AF-A0A3D1ALB4-F1
#
_entry.id   AF-A0A3D1ALB4-F1
#
_cell.length_a   1.000
_cell.length_b   1.000
_cell.length_c   1.000
_cell.angle_alpha   90.00
_cell.angle_beta   90.00
_cell.angle_gamma   90.00
#
_symmetry.space_group_name_H-M   'P 1'
#
loop_
_entity.id
_entity.type
_entity.pdbx_description
1 polymer ?
#
loop_
_entity_poly.entity_id
_entity_poly.type
_entity_poly.pdbx_seq_one_letter_code
_entity_poly.pdbx_strand_id
1 'polypeptide(L)'
;MSKKVGFLLANKEYTLDGTRSALGLAVENMYAYAYVLNNELTDVSDYHKENIEWIRDMEGEVYTTVDANVENLGMPKITIEEIGKQLRDLDYIIPYGIMRSDKS
;
A
#
# COMPACT_ATOMS: atom_id res chain seq x y z
N MET A 1 17.00 -14.17 -5.26
CA MET A 1 15.97 -13.48 -6.05
C MET A 1 15.28 -12.50 -5.11
N SER A 2 15.13 -11.24 -5.50
CA SER A 2 14.41 -10.26 -4.67
C SER A 2 12.95 -10.71 -4.47
N LYS A 3 12.39 -10.43 -3.29
CA LYS A 3 11.05 -10.88 -2.89
C LYS A 3 10.00 -9.85 -3.29
N LYS A 4 8.84 -10.34 -3.73
CA LYS A 4 7.66 -9.54 -4.01
C LYS A 4 6.72 -9.54 -2.82
N VAL A 5 6.44 -8.38 -2.27
CA VAL A 5 5.69 -8.22 -1.02
C VAL A 5 4.55 -7.25 -1.25
N GLY A 6 3.34 -7.62 -0.85
CA GLY A 6 2.16 -6.76 -0.96
C GLY A 6 1.52 -6.50 0.40
N PHE A 7 1.29 -5.24 0.72
CA PHE A 7 0.57 -4.81 1.91
C PHE A 7 -0.90 -4.54 1.58
N LEU A 8 -1.80 -5.20 2.30
CA LEU A 8 -3.24 -4.92 2.23
C LEU A 8 -3.60 -3.95 3.35
N LEU A 9 -3.95 -2.71 2.97
CA LEU A 9 -4.15 -1.58 3.88
C LEU A 9 -5.63 -1.21 3.93
N ALA A 10 -6.37 -1.88 4.84
CA ALA A 10 -7.82 -1.72 4.98
C ALA A 10 -8.24 -0.84 6.17
N ASN A 11 -7.30 -0.37 7.00
CA ASN A 11 -7.58 0.52 8.11
C ASN A 11 -6.91 1.87 7.88
N LYS A 12 -7.71 2.92 7.69
CA LYS A 12 -7.24 4.28 7.42
C LYS A 12 -6.23 4.80 8.45
N GLU A 13 -6.37 4.43 9.72
CA GLU A 13 -5.49 4.91 10.80
C GLU A 13 -4.07 4.36 10.67
N TYR A 14 -3.91 3.20 10.04
CA TYR A 14 -2.63 2.51 9.89
C TYR A 14 -2.12 2.48 8.45
N THR A 15 -2.86 3.01 7.48
CA THR A 15 -2.47 2.97 6.06
C THR A 15 -1.12 3.65 5.84
N LEU A 16 -0.92 4.86 6.39
CA LEU A 16 0.34 5.60 6.18
C LEU A 16 1.54 4.90 6.83
N ASP A 17 1.36 4.28 8.00
CA ASP A 17 2.38 3.43 8.63
C ASP A 17 2.67 2.16 7.84
N GLY A 18 1.63 1.55 7.25
CA GLY A 18 1.76 0.43 6.33
C GLY A 18 2.54 0.80 5.08
N THR A 19 2.26 1.96 4.46
CA THR A 19 3.01 2.49 3.32
C THR A 19 4.48 2.72 3.68
N ARG A 20 4.76 3.31 4.85
CA ARG A 20 6.15 3.46 5.34
C ARG A 20 6.84 2.12 5.55
N SER A 21 6.11 1.09 5.97
CA SER A 21 6.65 -0.27 6.12
C SER A 21 6.97 -0.89 4.75
N ALA A 22 6.14 -0.65 3.73
CA ALA A 22 6.41 -1.04 2.35
C ALA A 22 7.68 -0.37 1.80
N LEU A 23 7.86 0.94 2.04
CA LEU A 23 9.09 1.65 1.70
C LEU A 23 10.32 1.02 2.38
N GLY A 24 10.23 0.64 3.65
CA GLY A 24 11.32 -0.06 4.35
C GLY A 24 11.75 -1.35 3.64
N LEU A 25 10.80 -2.11 3.09
CA LEU A 25 11.12 -3.31 2.30
C LEU A 25 11.70 -2.96 0.93
N ALA A 26 11.22 -1.88 0.30
CA ALA A 26 11.78 -1.39 -0.95
C ALA A 26 13.26 -1.01 -0.79
N VAL A 27 13.61 -0.33 0.31
CA VAL A 27 14.99 0.01 0.69
C VAL A 27 15.89 -1.22 0.85
N GLU A 28 15.33 -2.32 1.33
CA GLU A 28 16.01 -3.63 1.42
C GLU A 28 15.98 -4.42 0.09
N ASN A 29 15.82 -3.72 -1.03
CA ASN A 29 15.83 -4.24 -2.39
C ASN A 29 14.73 -5.30 -2.65
N MET A 30 13.56 -5.15 -2.00
CA MET A 30 12.36 -5.95 -2.28
C MET A 30 11.39 -5.20 -3.19
N TYR A 31 10.67 -5.93 -4.04
CA TYR A 31 9.54 -5.37 -4.79
C TYR A 31 8.35 -5.18 -3.85
N ALA A 32 8.13 -3.95 -3.37
CA ALA A 32 7.12 -3.66 -2.38
C ALA A 32 5.91 -2.95 -2.98
N TYR A 33 4.73 -3.55 -2.80
CA TYR A 33 3.46 -3.01 -3.24
C TYR A 33 2.58 -2.71 -2.03
N ALA A 34 1.82 -1.63 -2.08
CA ALA A 34 0.81 -1.29 -1.08
C ALA A 34 -0.54 -1.07 -1.75
N TYR A 35 -1.58 -1.66 -1.18
CA TYR A 35 -2.94 -1.60 -1.69
C TYR A 35 -3.82 -0.91 -0.65
N VAL A 36 -4.17 0.36 -0.89
CA VAL A 36 -5.11 1.11 -0.05
C VAL A 36 -6.53 0.69 -0.42
N LEU A 37 -7.16 -0.07 0.48
CA LEU A 37 -8.45 -0.70 0.25
C LEU A 37 -9.56 0.10 0.92
N ASN A 38 -10.52 0.58 0.13
CA ASN A 38 -11.83 1.10 0.56
C ASN A 38 -11.78 2.29 1.55
N ASN A 39 -10.63 2.95 1.66
CA ASN A 39 -10.46 4.09 2.55
C ASN A 39 -9.84 5.26 1.79
N GLU A 40 -10.48 6.41 1.93
CA GLU A 40 -9.88 7.70 1.56
C GLU A 40 -8.81 8.07 2.59
N LEU A 41 -7.66 8.57 2.11
CA LEU A 41 -6.60 9.06 2.96
C LEU A 41 -6.79 10.55 3.21
N THR A 42 -7.07 10.89 4.46
CA THR A 42 -7.09 12.29 4.93
C THR A 42 -5.76 12.62 5.59
N ASP A 43 -5.43 13.92 5.67
CA ASP A 43 -4.27 14.41 6.44
C ASP A 43 -2.90 13.90 5.94
N VAL A 44 -2.78 13.68 4.62
CA VAL A 44 -1.54 13.24 3.99
C VAL A 44 -0.55 14.40 3.86
N SER A 45 0.41 14.47 4.80
CA SER A 45 1.55 15.40 4.74
C SER A 45 2.50 15.13 3.55
N ASP A 46 3.37 16.09 3.25
CA ASP A 46 4.35 15.95 2.15
C ASP A 46 5.34 14.82 2.39
N TYR A 47 5.71 14.53 3.64
CA TYR A 47 6.51 13.35 4.00
C TYR A 47 5.86 12.04 3.54
N HIS A 48 4.53 11.92 3.64
CA HIS A 48 3.84 10.72 3.17
C HIS A 48 3.81 10.62 1.64
N LYS A 49 3.71 11.76 0.94
CA LYS A 49 3.75 11.80 -0.52
C LYS A 49 5.14 11.40 -1.04
N GLU A 50 6.20 11.92 -0.42
CA GLU A 50 7.58 11.53 -0.73
C GLU A 50 7.80 10.02 -0.55
N ASN A 51 7.27 9.42 0.53
CA ASN A 51 7.35 7.97 0.72
C ASN A 51 6.67 7.19 -0.42
N ILE A 52 5.53 7.66 -0.94
CA ILE A 52 4.83 7.02 -2.06
C ILE A 52 5.67 7.11 -3.35
N GLU A 53 6.27 8.27 -3.62
CA GLU A 53 7.14 8.48 -4.78
C GLU A 53 8.39 7.61 -4.71
N TRP A 54 9.05 7.54 -3.55
CA TRP A 54 10.22 6.69 -3.35
C TRP A 54 9.92 5.20 -3.54
N ILE A 55 8.75 4.72 -3.13
CA ILE A 55 8.34 3.32 -3.41
C ILE A 55 8.31 3.07 -4.92
N ARG A 56 7.80 4.02 -5.72
CA ARG A 56 7.75 3.88 -7.19
C ARG A 56 9.14 3.90 -7.82
N ASP A 57 10.01 4.77 -7.36
CA ASP A 57 11.41 4.84 -7.82
C ASP A 57 12.17 3.53 -7.55
N MET A 58 11.74 2.76 -6.54
CA MET A 58 12.31 1.46 -6.15
C MET A 58 11.54 0.26 -6.71
N GLU A 59 10.91 0.42 -7.87
CA GLU A 59 10.18 -0.64 -8.61
C GLU A 59 8.94 -1.20 -7.88
N GLY A 60 8.46 -0.50 -6.84
CA GLY A 60 7.21 -0.76 -6.13
C GLY A 60 6.03 0.09 -6.64
N GLU A 61 4.89 0.01 -5.97
CA GLU A 61 3.74 0.89 -6.24
C GLU A 61 2.78 0.99 -5.05
N VAL A 62 2.07 2.11 -4.92
CA VAL A 62 1.01 2.32 -3.93
C VAL A 62 -0.32 2.57 -4.65
N TYR A 63 -1.14 1.53 -4.75
CA TYR A 63 -2.43 1.56 -5.42
C TYR A 63 -3.57 1.97 -4.47
N THR A 64 -4.68 2.45 -5.06
CA THR A 64 -5.93 2.76 -4.34
C THR A 64 -7.15 2.16 -5.02
N THR A 65 -8.13 1.72 -4.23
CA THR A 65 -9.48 1.39 -4.74
C THR A 65 -10.45 2.58 -4.66
N VAL A 66 -10.04 3.73 -4.13
CA VAL A 66 -10.86 4.93 -3.91
C VAL A 66 -10.47 6.06 -4.86
N ASP A 67 -11.45 6.67 -5.53
CA ASP A 67 -11.22 7.72 -6.55
C ASP A 67 -10.66 9.02 -5.96
N ALA A 68 -11.11 9.42 -4.76
CA ALA A 68 -10.60 10.61 -4.08
C ALA A 68 -9.07 10.56 -3.88
N ASN A 69 -8.50 9.39 -3.63
CA ASN A 69 -7.04 9.23 -3.52
C ASN A 69 -6.33 9.39 -4.88
N VAL A 70 -7.01 9.04 -5.99
CA VAL A 70 -6.48 9.27 -7.34
C VAL A 70 -6.45 10.77 -7.62
N GLU A 71 -7.57 11.45 -7.37
CA GLU A 71 -7.75 12.88 -7.65
C GLU A 71 -6.85 13.76 -6.77
N ASN A 72 -6.78 13.46 -5.47
CA ASN A 72 -6.09 14.30 -4.50
C ASN A 72 -4.61 13.96 -4.32
N LEU A 73 -4.20 12.71 -4.59
CA LEU A 73 -2.85 12.21 -4.30
C LEU A 73 -2.14 11.59 -5.52
N GLY A 74 -2.79 11.50 -6.69
CA GLY A 74 -2.19 10.92 -7.88
C GLY A 74 -1.84 9.43 -7.72
N MET A 75 -2.56 8.72 -6.86
CA MET A 75 -2.38 7.27 -6.69
C MET A 75 -3.01 6.52 -7.87
N PRO A 76 -2.35 5.48 -8.44
CA PRO A 76 -2.97 4.66 -9.47
C PRO A 76 -4.18 3.92 -8.92
N LYS A 77 -5.29 4.05 -9.65
CA LYS A 77 -6.50 3.29 -9.40
C LYS A 77 -6.25 1.81 -9.69
N ILE A 78 -6.80 0.94 -8.84
CA ILE A 78 -6.85 -0.50 -9.06
C ILE A 78 -8.21 -1.06 -8.62
N THR A 79 -8.66 -2.12 -9.26
CA THR A 79 -9.86 -2.88 -8.86
C THR A 79 -9.51 -4.04 -7.92
N ILE A 80 -10.49 -4.54 -7.18
CA ILE A 80 -10.30 -5.71 -6.30
C ILE A 80 -9.91 -6.95 -7.12
N GLU A 81 -10.45 -7.10 -8.34
CA GLU A 81 -10.14 -8.17 -9.27
C GLU A 81 -8.69 -8.12 -9.75
N GLU A 82 -8.16 -6.92 -10.03
CA GLU A 82 -6.76 -6.71 -10.41
C GLU A 82 -5.82 -6.95 -9.24
N ILE A 83 -6.17 -6.49 -8.04
CA ILE A 83 -5.44 -6.84 -6.82
C ILE A 83 -5.38 -8.36 -6.68
N GLY A 84 -6.52 -9.06 -6.77
CA GLY A 84 -6.57 -10.52 -6.69
C GLY A 84 -5.72 -11.24 -7.74
N LYS A 85 -5.50 -10.63 -8.92
CA LYS A 85 -4.54 -11.13 -9.90
C LYS A 85 -3.10 -10.92 -9.43
N GLN A 86 -2.73 -9.70 -9.05
CA GLN A 86 -1.37 -9.37 -8.61
C GLN A 86 -0.95 -10.17 -7.37
N LEU A 87 -1.86 -10.39 -6.41
CA LEU A 87 -1.59 -11.15 -5.19
C LEU A 87 -1.07 -12.57 -5.46
N ARG A 88 -1.43 -13.19 -6.58
CA ARG A 88 -0.96 -14.54 -6.95
C ARG A 88 0.51 -14.56 -7.35
N ASP A 89 1.07 -13.42 -7.74
CA ASP A 89 2.46 -13.27 -8.16
C ASP A 89 3.39 -12.82 -7.02
N LEU A 90 2.82 -12.54 -5.84
CA LEU A 90 3.58 -12.12 -4.67
C LEU A 90 4.13 -13.31 -3.88
N ASP A 91 5.34 -13.15 -3.31
CA ASP A 91 5.90 -14.11 -2.36
C ASP A 91 5.24 -13.99 -0.98
N TYR A 92 4.91 -12.76 -0.57
CA TYR A 92 4.35 -12.45 0.74
C TYR A 92 3.20 -11.45 0.65
N ILE A 93 2.14 -11.72 1.40
CA ILE A 93 0.97 -10.85 1.52
C ILE A 93 0.81 -10.49 2.99
N ILE A 94 0.87 -9.19 3.29
CA ILE A 94 0.84 -8.64 4.65
C ILE A 94 -0.49 -7.93 4.86
N PRO A 95 -1.46 -8.54 5.56
CA PRO A 95 -2.58 -7.79 6.11
C PRO A 95 -2.07 -6.89 7.24
N TYR A 96 -2.21 -5.56 7.08
CA TYR A 96 -1.64 -4.60 8.01
C TYR A 96 -2.72 -3.83 8.78
N GLY A 97 -2.48 -3.57 10.07
CA GLY A 97 -3.36 -2.72 10.88
C GLY A 97 -4.77 -3.27 11.09
N ILE A 98 -5.00 -4.56 10.81
CA ILE A 98 -6.29 -5.22 11.05
C ILE A 98 -6.36 -5.56 12.55
N MET A 99 -7.26 -4.88 13.27
CA MET A 99 -7.58 -5.26 14.64
C MET A 99 -8.31 -6.61 14.64
N ARG A 100 -7.89 -7.53 15.50
CA ARG A 100 -8.59 -8.80 15.65
C ARG A 100 -9.95 -8.53 16.29
N SER A 101 -10.99 -9.17 15.77
CA SER A 101 -12.38 -9.02 16.23
C SER A 101 -12.61 -9.49 17.68
N ASP A 102 -11.65 -10.17 18.29
CA ASP A 102 -11.68 -10.61 19.69
C ASP A 102 -11.14 -9.57 20.68
N LYS A 103 -10.73 -8.38 20.23
CA LYS A 103 -10.15 -7.33 21.07
C LYS A 103 -10.70 -5.91 20.83
N SER A 104 -11.88 -5.79 20.23
CA SER A 104 -12.63 -4.53 20.09
C SER A 104 -13.57 -4.30 21.27
#